data_AF-A0AA40KCB4-F1
#
_entry.id   AF-A0AA40KCB4-F1
#
_cell.length_a   1.000
_cell.length_b   1.000
_cell.length_c   1.000
_cell.angle_alpha   90.00
_cell.angle_beta   90.00
_cell.angle_gamma   90.00
#
_symmetry.space_group_name_H-M   'P 1'
#
loop_
_entity.id
_entity.type
_entity.pdbx_description
1 polymer ?
#
loop_
_entity_poly.entity_id
_entity_poly.type
_entity_poly.pdbx_seq_one_letter_code
_entity_poly.pdbx_strand_id
1 'polypeptide(L)' 'AIPFLQAAVEAGKRVLVHCHQGRSRSVSLVVAYLMATEHLSLDEALRAVQLARPIAQPNFSFMRQLRQFEE' A
#
# COMPACT_ATOMS: atom_id res chain seq x y z
N ALA A 1 9.88 -5.39 1.97
CA ALA A 1 9.16 -4.36 2.75
C ALA A 1 7.89 -4.93 3.40
N ILE A 2 7.04 -5.66 2.66
CA ILE A 2 5.85 -6.33 3.22
C ILE A 2 6.17 -7.21 4.44
N PRO A 3 7.19 -8.10 4.43
CA PRO A 3 7.51 -8.92 5.60
C PRO A 3 7.85 -8.10 6.86
N PHE A 4 8.49 -6.94 6.69
CA PHE A 4 8.79 -6.03 7.80
C PHE A 4 7.53 -5.39 8.38
N LEU A 5 6.60 -4.96 7.52
CA LEU A 5 5.31 -4.41 7.96
C LEU A 5 4.49 -5.47 8.70
N GLN A 6 4.38 -6.67 8.12
CA GLN A 6 3.62 -7.78 8.70
C GLN A 6 4.16 -8.17 10.08
N ALA A 7 5.47 -8.42 10.20
CA ALA A 7 6.08 -8.79 11.47
C ALA A 7 5.92 -7.71 12.56
N ALA A 8 5.93 -6.42 12.18
CA ALA A 8 5.69 -5.35 13.13
C ALA A 8 4.23 -5.30 13.61
N VAL A 9 3.26 -5.51 12.69
CA VAL A 9 1.83 -5.57 13.01
C VAL A 9 1.52 -6.77 13.90
N GLU A 10 2.05 -7.95 13.58
CA GLU A 10 1.90 -9.18 14.38
C GLU A 10 2.50 -9.02 15.79
N ALA A 11 3.58 -8.25 15.93
CA ALA A 11 4.17 -7.89 17.22
C ALA A 11 3.39 -6.79 17.98
N GLY A 12 2.21 -6.37 17.49
CA GLY A 12 1.39 -5.32 18.10
C GLY A 12 2.01 -3.92 18.01
N LYS A 13 2.97 -3.70 17.12
CA LYS A 13 3.65 -2.39 16.95
C LYS A 13 2.95 -1.55 15.89
N ARG A 14 3.21 -0.24 15.95
CA ARG A 14 2.76 0.74 14.94
C ARG A 14 3.91 1.07 14.00
N VAL A 15 3.64 1.10 12.70
CA VAL A 15 4.63 1.47 11.67
C VAL A 15 4.17 2.70 10.91
N LEU A 16 5.08 3.66 10.74
CA LEU A 16 4.88 4.81 9.87
C LEU A 16 5.52 4.54 8.50
N VAL A 17 4.69 4.43 7.47
CA VAL A 17 5.16 4.39 6.08
C VAL A 17 5.00 5.78 5.46
N HIS A 18 6.11 6.44 5.12
CA HIS A 18 6.08 7.78 4.54
C HIS A 18 6.95 7.91 3.29
N CYS A 19 6.66 8.94 2.50
CA CYS A 19 7.53 9.47 1.46
C CYS A 19 7.43 11.00 1.49
N HIS A 20 8.03 11.70 0.52
CA HIS A 20 8.05 13.17 0.55
C HIS A 20 6.65 13.83 0.60
N GLN A 21 5.71 13.40 -0.25
CA GLN A 21 4.35 13.98 -0.32
C GLN A 21 3.27 13.08 0.32
N GLY A 22 3.62 11.85 0.67
CA GLY A 22 2.65 10.83 1.06
C GLY A 22 1.60 10.51 -0.01
N ARG A 23 1.88 10.75 -1.30
CA ARG A 23 0.92 10.59 -2.41
C ARG A 23 1.14 9.33 -3.24
N SER A 24 2.40 9.02 -3.54
CA SER A 24 2.75 7.96 -4.51
C SER A 24 3.56 6.83 -3.86
N ARG A 25 4.88 6.97 -3.65
CA ARG A 25 5.74 5.87 -3.16
C ARG A 25 5.22 5.14 -1.92
N SER A 26 4.90 5.88 -0.86
CA SER A 26 4.39 5.30 0.38
C SER A 26 3.02 4.66 0.20
N VAL A 27 2.15 5.29 -0.60
CA VAL A 27 0.82 4.76 -0.93
C VAL A 27 0.96 3.44 -1.68
N SER A 28 1.81 3.35 -2.70
CA SER A 28 2.05 2.14 -3.46
C SER A 28 2.49 0.98 -2.57
N LEU A 29 3.37 1.23 -1.59
CA LEU A 29 3.79 0.20 -0.65
C LEU A 29 2.65 -0.27 0.25
N VAL A 30 1.81 0.64 0.75
CA VAL A 30 0.65 0.30 1.59
C VAL A 30 -0.40 -0.47 0.79
N VAL A 31 -0.65 -0.08 -0.46
CA VAL A 31 -1.56 -0.80 -1.36
C VAL A 31 -1.08 -2.23 -1.60
N ALA A 32 0.20 -2.41 -1.98
CA ALA A 32 0.78 -3.74 -2.14
C ALA A 32 0.72 -4.59 -0.87
N TYR A 33 0.93 -3.96 0.30
CA TYR A 33 0.79 -4.64 1.59
C TYR A 33 -0.64 -5.15 1.79
N LEU A 34 -1.66 -4.31 1.61
CA LEU A 34 -3.05 -4.71 1.77
C LEU A 34 -3.47 -5.80 0.77
N MET A 35 -3.02 -5.72 -0.49
CA MET A 35 -3.26 -6.78 -1.48
C MET A 35 -2.70 -8.13 -1.01
N ALA A 36 -1.49 -8.12 -0.44
CA ALA A 36 -0.81 -9.34 -0.02
C ALA A 36 -1.36 -9.96 1.27
N THR A 37 -1.85 -9.14 2.21
CA THR A 37 -2.23 -9.62 3.55
C THR A 37 -3.73 -9.78 3.74
N GLU A 38 -4.53 -8.97 3.03
CA GLU A 38 -6.00 -8.97 3.14
C GLU A 38 -6.66 -9.58 1.90
N HIS A 39 -5.88 -10.10 0.94
CA HIS A 39 -6.35 -10.68 -0.31
C HIS A 39 -7.28 -9.76 -1.12
N LEU A 40 -7.03 -8.45 -1.03
CA LEU A 40 -7.78 -7.44 -1.79
C LEU A 40 -7.22 -7.33 -3.20
N SER A 41 -8.11 -7.10 -4.17
CA SER A 41 -7.70 -6.61 -5.50
C SER A 41 -6.99 -5.25 -5.39
N LEU A 42 -6.23 -4.88 -6.42
CA LEU A 42 -5.59 -3.57 -6.53
C LEU A 42 -6.61 -2.43 -6.34
N ASP A 43 -7.78 -2.55 -6.97
CA ASP A 43 -8.82 -1.52 -6.90
C ASP A 43 -9.42 -1.41 -5.49
N GLU A 44 -9.64 -2.53 -4.81
CA GLU A 44 -10.13 -2.55 -3.42
C GLU A 44 -9.09 -1.99 -2.45
N ALA A 45 -7.84 -2.42 -2.57
CA ALA A 45 -6.74 -1.96 -1.72
C ALA A 45 -6.47 -0.46 -1.92
N LEU A 46 -6.44 0.02 -3.17
CA LEU A 46 -6.27 1.45 -3.46
C LEU A 46 -7.45 2.27 -2.94
N ARG A 47 -8.68 1.79 -3.10
CA ARG A 47 -9.88 2.44 -2.55
C ARG A 47 -9.83 2.53 -1.03
N ALA A 48 -9.43 1.47 -0.34
CA ALA A 48 -9.26 1.46 1.11
C ALA A 48 -8.27 2.54 1.57
N VAL A 49 -7.12 2.67 0.87
CA VAL A 49 -6.14 3.72 1.17
C VAL A 49 -6.68 5.12 0.85
N GLN A 50 -7.44 5.30 -0.22
CA GLN A 50 -8.05 6.59 -0.58
C GLN A 50 -9.13 7.05 0.40
N LEU A 51 -9.91 6.13 0.98
CA LEU A 51 -10.86 6.44 2.04
C LEU A 51 -10.17 7.02 3.28
N ALA A 52 -9.01 6.48 3.65
CA ALA A 52 -8.20 7.00 4.76
C ALA A 52 -7.35 8.23 4.38
N ARG A 53 -6.96 8.35 3.11
CA ARG A 53 -6.09 9.42 2.59
C ARG A 53 -6.51 9.83 1.17
N PRO A 54 -7.40 10.83 1.02
CA PRO A 54 -7.97 11.20 -0.28
C PRO A 54 -6.97 11.64 -1.36
N ILE A 55 -5.79 12.13 -0.98
CA ILE A 55 -4.74 12.52 -1.94
C ILE A 55 -3.91 11.34 -2.47
N ALA A 56 -4.20 10.11 -2.03
CA ALA A 56 -3.49 8.91 -2.44
C ALA A 56 -3.64 8.67 -3.94
N GLN A 57 -2.52 8.75 -4.65
CA GLN A 57 -2.46 8.58 -6.09
C GLN A 57 -1.05 8.11 -6.49
N PRO A 58 -0.82 6.79 -6.57
CA PRO A 58 0.38 6.25 -7.19
C PRO A 58 0.56 6.84 -8.60
N ASN A 59 1.81 7.12 -8.98
CA ASN A 59 2.09 7.49 -10.37
C ASN A 59 1.88 6.28 -11.31
N PHE A 60 1.88 6.54 -12.61
CA PHE A 60 1.65 5.51 -13.62
C PHE A 60 2.61 4.32 -13.53
N SER A 61 3.90 4.57 -13.25
CA SER A 61 4.90 3.51 -13.13
C SER A 61 4.58 2.57 -11.96
N PHE A 62 4.23 3.13 -10.80
CA PHE A 62 3.83 2.32 -9.65
C PHE A 62 2.47 1.63 -9.86
N MET A 63 1.51 2.27 -10.52
CA MET A 63 0.25 1.60 -10.86
C MET A 63 0.50 0.37 -11.75
N ARG A 64 1.42 0.46 -12.71
CA ARG A 64 1.79 -0.69 -13.55
C ARG A 64 2.46 -1.80 -12.72
N GLN A 65 3.37 -1.44 -11.82
CA GLN A 65 4.00 -2.41 -10.92
C GLN A 65 3.00 -3.09 -9.99
N LEU A 66 2.00 -2.35 -9.51
CA LEU A 66 0.95 -2.90 -8.66
C LEU A 66 0.02 -3.85 -9.43
N ARG A 67 -0.31 -3.55 -10.69
CA ARG A 67 -1.04 -4.51 -11.54
C ARG A 67 -0.25 -5.79 -11.78
N GLN A 68 1.04 -5.66 -12.09
CA GLN A 68 1.91 -6.82 -12.23
C GLN A 68 2.05 -7.62 -10.93
N PHE A 69 1.89 -6.97 -9.77
CA PHE A 69 1.90 -7.64 -8.47
C PHE A 69 0.59 -8.37 -8.15
N GLU A 70 -0.51 -8.01 -8.81
CA GLU A 70 -1.83 -8.65 -8.65
C GLU A 70 -1.94 -9.97 -9.43
N GLU A 71 -1.16 -10.12 -10.51
CA GLU A 71 -1.05 -11.31 -11.36
C GLU A 71 -0.21 -12.42 -10.70
#